data_AF-A0A932KQG7-F1
#
_entry.id   AF-A0A932KQG7-F1
#
_cell.length_a   1.000
_cell.length_b   1.000
_cell.length_c   1.000
_cell.angle_alpha   90.00
_cell.angle_beta   90.00
_cell.angle_gamma   90.00
#
_symmetry.space_group_name_H-M   'P 1'
#
loop_
_entity.id
_entity.type
_entity.pdbx_description
1 polymer ?
#
loop_
_entity_poly.entity_id
_entity_poly.type
_entity_poly.pdbx_seq_one_letter_code
_entity_poly.pdbx_strand_id
1 'polypeptide(L)'
;MCSDIDMQRRYSRFESVEEKRSIRHALFFGILTVALIIFIMFMGLSLAGRFAAYINDLRGQKITTNSDNTPPGPPFINTLPSATNKNQLVVSGAVESNSDVIFTINSKQQDVKADGSGSFTITLDLDQGQNTISAVAKDAAGNTSKKTQDYIVTYSSQPPNLIISDPQDNQQFFGSKQKTIAINGKTDPGVDVTVNDRLVRLNDDGSFSFKFTLSDGNNSLSIKATDTAGNTTEKTLTVVYSS
;
A
#
# COMPACT_ATOMS: atom_id res chain seq x y z
N MET A 1 90.48 -57.74 38.64
CA MET A 1 89.90 -58.64 37.62
C MET A 1 88.78 -59.48 38.27
N CYS A 2 87.71 -58.84 38.76
CA CYS A 2 86.57 -59.55 39.37
C CYS A 2 85.31 -58.66 39.38
N SER A 3 85.09 -57.89 38.31
CA SER A 3 83.94 -56.99 38.17
C SER A 3 83.04 -57.33 36.98
N ASP A 4 83.44 -58.30 36.13
CA ASP A 4 82.76 -58.59 34.86
C ASP A 4 81.79 -59.79 34.91
N ILE A 5 81.93 -60.69 35.89
CA ILE A 5 81.14 -61.93 35.94
C ILE A 5 79.76 -61.71 36.60
N ASP A 6 79.62 -60.71 37.48
CA ASP A 6 78.36 -60.44 38.19
C ASP A 6 77.41 -59.51 37.41
N MET A 7 77.90 -58.82 36.37
CA MET A 7 77.08 -57.97 35.50
C MET A 7 76.33 -58.80 34.43
N GLN A 8 76.96 -59.84 33.86
CA GLN A 8 76.33 -60.70 32.84
C GLN A 8 75.18 -61.57 33.37
N ARG A 9 75.24 -62.05 34.63
CA ARG A 9 74.16 -62.87 35.23
C ARG A 9 72.91 -62.06 35.60
N ARG A 10 73.06 -60.77 35.91
CA ARG A 10 71.90 -59.89 36.17
C ARG A 10 71.19 -59.54 34.86
N TYR A 11 71.92 -59.24 33.78
CA TYR A 11 71.34 -58.93 32.46
C TYR A 11 70.46 -60.07 31.92
N SER A 12 70.93 -61.33 31.99
CA SER A 12 70.19 -62.50 31.48
C SER A 12 68.86 -62.81 32.20
N ARG A 13 68.74 -62.49 33.50
CA ARG A 13 67.49 -62.67 34.26
C ARG A 13 66.49 -61.53 34.09
N PHE A 14 66.95 -60.31 33.81
CA PHE A 14 66.05 -59.18 33.50
C PHE A 14 65.48 -59.29 32.08
N GLU A 15 66.28 -59.76 31.11
CA GLU A 15 65.85 -59.93 29.71
C GLU A 15 64.71 -60.96 29.57
N SER A 16 64.80 -62.11 30.26
CA SER A 16 63.78 -63.16 30.22
C SER A 16 62.46 -62.79 30.92
N VAL A 17 62.48 -61.78 31.80
CA VAL A 17 61.26 -61.24 32.46
C VAL A 17 60.63 -60.15 31.59
N GLU A 18 61.42 -59.30 30.96
CA GLU A 18 60.95 -58.28 30.00
C GLU A 18 60.41 -58.91 28.71
N GLU A 19 61.05 -59.96 28.19
CA GLU A 19 60.60 -60.74 27.03
C GLU A 19 59.24 -61.39 27.29
N LYS A 20 59.05 -62.00 28.46
CA LYS A 20 57.73 -62.57 28.84
C LYS A 20 56.66 -61.50 28.97
N ARG A 21 57.02 -60.28 29.39
CA ARG A 21 56.09 -59.15 29.51
C ARG A 21 55.75 -58.58 28.14
N SER A 22 56.73 -58.43 27.25
CA SER A 22 56.53 -57.92 25.88
C SER A 22 55.74 -58.90 25.02
N ILE A 23 55.99 -60.21 25.13
CA ILE A 23 55.21 -61.25 24.45
C ILE A 23 53.76 -61.25 24.95
N ARG A 24 53.53 -61.07 26.27
CA ARG A 24 52.17 -60.97 26.82
C ARG A 24 51.43 -59.74 26.30
N HIS A 25 52.11 -58.60 26.20
CA HIS A 25 51.54 -57.39 25.59
C HIS A 25 51.29 -57.56 24.09
N ALA A 26 52.22 -58.18 23.36
CA ALA A 26 52.08 -58.46 21.93
C ALA A 26 50.90 -59.39 21.64
N LEU A 27 50.72 -60.45 22.43
CA LEU A 27 49.56 -61.34 22.34
C LEU A 27 48.26 -60.62 22.69
N PHE A 28 48.25 -59.78 23.74
CA PHE A 28 47.09 -58.99 24.11
C PHE A 28 46.67 -58.02 22.98
N PHE A 29 47.63 -57.28 22.41
CA PHE A 29 47.35 -56.37 21.30
C PHE A 29 46.95 -57.11 20.03
N GLY A 30 47.53 -58.28 19.75
CA GLY A 30 47.11 -59.13 18.63
C GLY A 30 45.68 -59.65 18.77
N ILE A 31 45.29 -60.06 19.98
CA ILE A 31 43.89 -60.46 20.26
C ILE A 31 42.95 -59.25 20.15
N LEU A 32 43.38 -58.09 20.64
CA LEU A 32 42.58 -56.85 20.58
C LEU A 32 42.35 -56.38 19.14
N THR A 33 43.34 -56.47 18.26
CA THR A 33 43.18 -56.09 16.85
C THR A 33 42.24 -57.04 16.12
N VAL A 34 42.35 -58.36 16.35
CA VAL A 34 41.41 -59.34 15.78
C VAL A 34 39.99 -59.11 16.31
N ALA A 35 39.82 -58.85 17.60
CA ALA A 35 38.52 -58.54 18.20
C ALA A 35 37.91 -57.25 17.61
N LEU A 36 38.72 -56.21 17.39
CA LEU A 36 38.29 -54.96 16.75
C LEU A 36 37.86 -55.20 15.28
N ILE A 37 38.59 -56.01 14.53
CA ILE A 37 38.24 -56.37 13.15
C ILE A 37 36.90 -57.11 13.12
N ILE A 38 36.71 -58.09 14.01
CA ILE A 38 35.45 -58.82 14.15
C ILE A 38 34.31 -57.87 14.53
N PHE A 39 34.54 -56.96 15.47
CA PHE A 39 33.55 -55.95 15.87
C PHE A 39 33.17 -55.02 14.71
N ILE A 40 34.15 -54.57 13.91
CA ILE A 40 33.89 -53.74 12.72
C ILE A 40 33.13 -54.55 11.65
N MET A 41 33.47 -55.82 11.44
CA MET A 41 32.77 -56.68 10.47
C MET A 41 31.33 -56.98 10.89
N PHE A 42 31.09 -57.31 12.16
CA PHE A 42 29.75 -57.69 12.64
C PHE A 42 28.88 -56.47 12.98
N MET A 43 29.41 -55.51 13.74
CA MET A 43 28.65 -54.34 14.18
C MET A 43 28.79 -53.16 13.22
N GLY A 44 29.94 -52.97 12.57
CA GLY A 44 30.17 -51.84 11.67
C GLY A 44 29.24 -51.80 10.47
N LEU A 45 28.94 -52.95 9.83
CA LEU A 45 27.93 -52.99 8.75
C LEU A 45 26.53 -52.58 9.25
N SER A 46 26.15 -53.03 10.45
CA SER A 46 24.84 -52.70 11.02
C SER A 46 24.71 -51.22 11.38
N LEU A 47 25.78 -50.62 11.91
CA LEU A 47 25.87 -49.18 12.22
C LEU A 47 25.89 -48.34 10.95
N ALA A 48 26.65 -48.75 9.93
CA ALA A 48 26.70 -48.07 8.63
C ALA A 48 25.33 -48.05 7.93
N GLY A 49 24.57 -49.16 7.99
CA GLY A 49 23.22 -49.21 7.43
C GLY A 49 22.24 -48.26 8.14
N ARG A 50 22.27 -48.20 9.48
CA ARG A 50 21.44 -47.28 10.27
C ARG A 50 21.82 -45.81 10.03
N PHE A 51 23.12 -45.54 9.95
CA PHE A 51 23.63 -44.22 9.61
C PHE A 51 23.24 -43.80 8.20
N ALA A 52 23.34 -44.71 7.22
CA ALA A 52 22.90 -44.45 5.85
C ALA A 52 21.39 -44.17 5.77
N ALA A 53 20.56 -44.92 6.51
CA ALA A 53 19.13 -44.66 6.61
C ALA A 53 18.82 -43.31 7.25
N TYR A 54 19.54 -42.93 8.32
CA TYR A 54 19.42 -41.62 8.97
C TYR A 54 19.82 -40.47 8.03
N ILE A 55 20.92 -40.62 7.28
CA ILE A 55 21.33 -39.63 6.27
C ILE A 55 20.31 -39.56 5.11
N ASN A 56 19.71 -40.68 4.72
CA ASN A 56 18.66 -40.70 3.71
C ASN A 56 17.37 -40.02 4.21
N ASP A 57 17.02 -40.17 5.50
CA ASP A 57 15.91 -39.48 6.14
C ASP A 57 16.17 -37.96 6.24
N LEU A 58 17.40 -37.55 6.58
CA LEU A 58 17.82 -36.15 6.55
C LEU A 58 17.83 -35.55 5.13
N ARG A 59 18.19 -36.34 4.11
CA ARG A 59 18.09 -35.93 2.70
C ARG A 59 16.64 -35.95 2.18
N GLY A 60 15.78 -36.76 2.79
CA GLY A 60 14.36 -36.88 2.51
C GLY A 60 13.52 -35.78 3.18
N GLN A 61 14.03 -35.13 4.22
CA GLN A 61 13.46 -33.89 4.77
C GLN A 61 13.68 -32.73 3.81
N LYS A 62 12.86 -32.69 2.75
CA LYS A 62 12.56 -31.46 2.06
C LYS A 62 11.83 -30.57 3.07
N ILE A 63 12.49 -29.54 3.61
CA ILE A 63 11.79 -28.47 4.32
C ILE A 63 10.87 -27.83 3.30
N THR A 64 9.62 -28.24 3.26
CA THR A 64 8.57 -27.56 2.50
C THR A 64 8.20 -26.33 3.31
N THR A 65 8.95 -25.24 3.14
CA THR A 65 8.33 -23.93 3.30
C THR A 65 7.26 -23.89 2.23
N ASN A 66 5.99 -24.00 2.63
CA ASN A 66 4.88 -23.70 1.75
C ASN A 66 4.97 -22.20 1.46
N SER A 67 5.85 -21.82 0.52
CA SER A 67 5.98 -20.45 0.05
C SER A 67 4.70 -20.16 -0.71
N ASP A 68 3.85 -19.35 -0.11
CA ASP A 68 2.67 -18.85 -0.80
C ASP A 68 3.13 -17.97 -1.95
N ASN A 69 2.75 -18.36 -3.17
CA ASN A 69 3.06 -17.63 -4.40
C ASN A 69 1.78 -17.12 -5.07
N THR A 70 0.64 -17.13 -4.37
CA THR A 70 -0.64 -16.72 -4.90
C THR A 70 -0.82 -15.23 -4.64
N PRO A 71 -0.90 -14.37 -5.68
CA PRO A 71 -1.13 -12.96 -5.45
C PRO A 71 -2.52 -12.70 -4.85
N PRO A 72 -2.64 -11.69 -3.97
CA PRO A 72 -3.93 -11.23 -3.50
C PRO A 72 -4.74 -10.60 -4.65
N GLY A 73 -6.05 -10.45 -4.43
CA GLY A 73 -6.89 -9.63 -5.31
C GLY A 73 -6.45 -8.16 -5.32
N PRO A 74 -6.73 -7.40 -6.39
CA PRO A 74 -6.51 -5.95 -6.38
C PRO A 74 -7.35 -5.28 -5.28
N PRO A 75 -6.87 -4.19 -4.66
CA PRO A 75 -7.65 -3.44 -3.67
C PRO A 75 -8.98 -2.96 -4.28
N PHE A 76 -10.06 -3.12 -3.53
CA PHE A 76 -11.31 -2.43 -3.80
C PHE A 76 -11.25 -1.03 -3.21
N ILE A 77 -11.45 -0.01 -4.04
CA ILE A 77 -11.44 1.40 -3.62
C ILE A 77 -12.88 1.92 -3.69
N ASN A 78 -13.34 2.54 -2.59
CA ASN A 78 -14.65 3.18 -2.55
C ASN A 78 -14.72 4.31 -3.58
N THR A 79 -15.95 4.67 -4.00
CA THR A 79 -16.16 5.71 -5.00
C THR A 79 -15.46 7.01 -4.63
N LEU A 80 -14.61 7.50 -5.54
CA LEU A 80 -13.93 8.78 -5.42
C LEU A 80 -14.74 9.88 -6.12
N PRO A 81 -14.68 11.13 -5.63
CA PRO A 81 -15.27 12.26 -6.33
C PRO A 81 -14.54 12.51 -7.65
N SER A 82 -15.24 13.05 -8.65
CA SER A 82 -14.59 13.48 -9.90
C SER A 82 -13.74 14.74 -9.71
N ALA A 83 -14.08 15.60 -8.75
CA ALA A 83 -13.34 16.80 -8.40
C ALA A 83 -13.46 17.16 -6.92
N THR A 84 -12.51 17.94 -6.39
CA THR A 84 -12.49 18.41 -5.00
C THR A 84 -11.81 19.76 -4.91
N ASN A 85 -12.22 20.57 -3.92
CA ASN A 85 -11.55 21.83 -3.57
C ASN A 85 -10.52 21.69 -2.43
N LYS A 86 -10.30 20.48 -1.96
CA LYS A 86 -9.28 20.17 -0.95
C LYS A 86 -8.10 19.51 -1.62
N ASN A 87 -6.89 19.95 -1.27
CA ASN A 87 -5.65 19.33 -1.72
C ASN A 87 -5.38 17.95 -1.09
N GLN A 88 -6.27 17.47 -0.22
CA GLN A 88 -6.17 16.17 0.42
C GLN A 88 -7.42 15.35 0.14
N LEU A 89 -7.20 14.11 -0.30
CA LEU A 89 -8.25 13.14 -0.58
C LEU A 89 -8.15 11.97 0.39
N VAL A 90 -9.20 11.76 1.18
CA VAL A 90 -9.34 10.55 2.00
C VAL A 90 -9.87 9.43 1.11
N VAL A 91 -9.07 8.38 0.96
CA VAL A 91 -9.40 7.17 0.21
C VAL A 91 -9.59 6.02 1.18
N SER A 92 -10.70 5.32 1.05
CA SER A 92 -11.02 4.13 1.84
C SER A 92 -11.38 2.97 0.93
N GLY A 93 -11.26 1.76 1.46
CA GLY A 93 -11.53 0.56 0.69
C GLY A 93 -11.26 -0.71 1.47
N ALA A 94 -11.22 -1.82 0.73
CA ALA A 94 -10.99 -3.13 1.28
C ALA A 94 -10.02 -3.93 0.41
N VAL A 95 -9.27 -4.81 1.05
CA VAL A 95 -8.31 -5.75 0.44
C VAL A 95 -8.21 -6.98 1.35
N GLU A 96 -7.38 -7.95 1.01
CA GLU A 96 -7.06 -9.05 1.92
C GLU A 96 -6.52 -8.55 3.28
N SER A 97 -6.96 -9.18 4.36
CA SER A 97 -6.61 -8.79 5.73
C SER A 97 -5.10 -8.72 5.96
N ASN A 98 -4.66 -7.66 6.64
CA ASN A 98 -3.25 -7.41 6.96
C ASN A 98 -2.30 -7.22 5.76
N SER A 99 -2.80 -7.13 4.53
CA SER A 99 -2.00 -6.80 3.34
C SER A 99 -1.67 -5.31 3.29
N ASP A 100 -0.54 -4.98 2.65
CA ASP A 100 -0.16 -3.59 2.37
C ASP A 100 -0.79 -3.13 1.06
N VAL A 101 -1.34 -1.92 1.02
CA VAL A 101 -1.88 -1.28 -0.17
C VAL A 101 -0.95 -0.16 -0.59
N ILE A 102 -0.42 -0.24 -1.80
CA ILE A 102 0.53 0.73 -2.35
C ILE A 102 -0.21 1.57 -3.38
N PHE A 103 -0.52 2.80 -3.02
CA PHE A 103 -1.10 3.80 -3.92
C PHE A 103 -0.02 4.45 -4.77
N THR A 104 -0.36 4.72 -6.03
CA THR A 104 0.41 5.57 -6.93
C THR A 104 -0.46 6.75 -7.34
N ILE A 105 -0.01 7.98 -7.03
CA ILE A 105 -0.64 9.25 -7.37
C ILE A 105 0.36 10.15 -8.12
N ASN A 106 0.06 10.50 -9.37
CA ASN A 106 0.94 11.34 -10.21
C ASN A 106 2.42 10.88 -10.24
N SER A 107 2.66 9.57 -10.18
CA SER A 107 3.98 8.91 -10.05
C SER A 107 4.63 8.90 -8.66
N LYS A 108 4.01 9.50 -7.64
CA LYS A 108 4.42 9.36 -6.23
C LYS A 108 3.77 8.11 -5.64
N GLN A 109 4.48 7.40 -4.77
CA GLN A 109 3.94 6.23 -4.07
C GLN A 109 3.72 6.52 -2.59
N GLN A 110 2.65 5.95 -2.04
CA GLN A 110 2.33 5.98 -0.62
C GLN A 110 1.62 4.69 -0.24
N ASP A 111 1.97 4.11 0.90
CA ASP A 111 1.44 2.85 1.37
C ASP A 111 0.56 3.00 2.62
N VAL A 112 -0.36 2.05 2.78
CA VAL A 112 -1.16 1.89 3.98
C VAL A 112 -1.36 0.41 4.24
N LYS A 113 -1.29 0.00 5.50
CA LYS A 113 -1.59 -1.37 5.91
C LYS A 113 -3.08 -1.53 6.16
N ALA A 114 -3.68 -2.55 5.55
CA ALA A 114 -5.05 -2.94 5.86
C ALA A 114 -5.13 -3.57 7.26
N ASP A 115 -6.25 -3.36 7.95
CA ASP A 115 -6.47 -3.95 9.27
C ASP A 115 -6.81 -5.46 9.18
N GLY A 116 -7.08 -6.07 10.33
CA GLY A 116 -7.44 -7.50 10.41
C GLY A 116 -8.76 -7.85 9.74
N SER A 117 -9.60 -6.87 9.40
CA SER A 117 -10.81 -7.05 8.59
C SER A 117 -10.56 -6.85 7.08
N GLY A 118 -9.37 -6.38 6.71
CA GLY A 118 -9.03 -6.00 5.34
C GLY A 118 -9.39 -4.56 4.98
N SER A 119 -9.87 -3.76 5.93
CA SER A 119 -10.23 -2.36 5.69
C SER A 119 -8.99 -1.47 5.73
N PHE A 120 -8.95 -0.45 4.88
CA PHE A 120 -7.90 0.57 4.91
C PHE A 120 -8.48 1.98 4.73
N THR A 121 -7.76 2.97 5.23
CA THR A 121 -8.01 4.39 4.97
C THR A 121 -6.69 5.13 4.90
N ILE A 122 -6.51 5.93 3.84
CA ILE A 122 -5.31 6.72 3.59
C ILE A 122 -5.69 8.14 3.16
N THR A 123 -4.86 9.11 3.48
CA THR A 123 -4.97 10.47 2.93
C THR A 123 -3.90 10.66 1.88
N LEU A 124 -4.30 11.02 0.67
CA LEU A 124 -3.42 11.30 -0.47
C LEU A 124 -3.39 12.81 -0.73
N ASP A 125 -2.19 13.36 -0.93
CA ASP A 125 -2.01 14.75 -1.35
C ASP A 125 -2.20 14.87 -2.88
N LEU A 126 -3.07 15.78 -3.29
CA LEU A 126 -3.38 16.10 -4.68
C LEU A 126 -2.56 17.29 -5.16
N ASP A 127 -1.99 17.17 -6.36
CA ASP A 127 -1.42 18.31 -7.08
C ASP A 127 -2.54 19.09 -7.79
N GLN A 128 -2.39 20.40 -7.98
CA GLN A 128 -3.40 21.23 -8.65
C GLN A 128 -3.68 20.68 -10.06
N GLY A 129 -4.96 20.56 -10.41
CA GLY A 129 -5.42 20.00 -11.67
C GLY A 129 -5.73 18.51 -11.57
N GLN A 130 -5.52 17.78 -12.67
CA GLN A 130 -5.89 16.37 -12.78
C GLN A 130 -4.90 15.48 -12.02
N ASN A 131 -5.42 14.61 -11.14
CA ASN A 131 -4.65 13.60 -10.42
C ASN A 131 -5.08 12.21 -10.87
N THR A 132 -4.10 11.36 -11.22
CA THR A 132 -4.34 9.96 -11.57
C THR A 132 -3.91 9.08 -10.41
N ILE A 133 -4.86 8.32 -9.86
CA ILE A 133 -4.70 7.46 -8.69
C ILE A 133 -4.89 6.00 -9.09
N SER A 134 -4.03 5.13 -8.61
CA SER A 134 -4.17 3.68 -8.73
C SER A 134 -3.53 2.97 -7.55
N ALA A 135 -3.83 1.69 -7.36
CA ALA A 135 -3.22 0.92 -6.28
C ALA A 135 -2.90 -0.52 -6.69
N VAL A 136 -1.99 -1.13 -5.93
CA VAL A 136 -1.75 -2.58 -5.87
C VAL A 136 -1.78 -3.02 -4.41
N ALA A 137 -2.05 -4.30 -4.16
CA ALA A 137 -1.92 -4.93 -2.86
C ALA A 137 -0.66 -5.80 -2.82
N LYS A 138 -0.05 -5.92 -1.64
CA LYS A 138 1.03 -6.86 -1.36
C LYS A 138 0.71 -7.66 -0.09
N ASP A 139 0.68 -8.98 -0.20
CA ASP A 139 0.40 -9.86 0.93
C ASP A 139 1.63 -10.03 1.86
N ALA A 140 1.46 -10.77 2.95
CA ALA A 140 2.53 -11.05 3.91
C ALA A 140 3.65 -11.95 3.35
N ALA A 141 3.37 -12.75 2.33
CA ALA A 141 4.35 -13.58 1.62
C ALA A 141 5.15 -12.78 0.57
N GLY A 142 4.72 -11.55 0.27
CA GLY A 142 5.33 -10.62 -0.66
C GLY A 142 4.78 -10.68 -2.08
N ASN A 143 3.68 -11.40 -2.33
CA ASN A 143 3.05 -11.44 -3.65
C ASN A 143 2.25 -10.17 -3.91
N THR A 144 2.34 -9.64 -5.13
CA THR A 144 1.70 -8.37 -5.53
C THR A 144 0.50 -8.63 -6.43
N SER A 145 -0.63 -7.99 -6.14
CA SER A 145 -1.84 -8.06 -6.96
C SER A 145 -1.67 -7.44 -8.35
N LYS A 146 -2.69 -7.64 -9.20
CA LYS A 146 -2.87 -6.75 -10.37
C LYS A 146 -3.13 -5.31 -9.91
N LYS A 147 -2.84 -4.35 -10.79
CA LYS A 147 -3.18 -2.94 -10.62
C LYS A 147 -4.70 -2.73 -10.68
N THR A 148 -5.23 -1.82 -9.88
CA THR A 148 -6.60 -1.31 -10.04
C THR A 148 -6.77 -0.59 -11.39
N GLN A 149 -8.01 -0.26 -11.74
CA GLN A 149 -8.24 0.81 -12.72
C GLN A 149 -7.62 2.14 -12.25
N ASP A 150 -7.42 3.04 -13.19
CA ASP A 150 -7.02 4.41 -12.89
C ASP A 150 -8.26 5.23 -12.49
N TYR A 151 -8.16 5.93 -11.36
CA TYR A 151 -9.14 6.89 -10.90
C TYR A 151 -8.63 8.30 -11.17
N ILE A 152 -9.47 9.15 -11.74
CA ILE A 152 -9.13 10.52 -12.08
C ILE A 152 -9.88 11.46 -11.15
N VAL A 153 -9.15 12.28 -10.40
CA VAL A 153 -9.71 13.29 -9.49
C VAL A 153 -9.09 14.64 -9.82
N THR A 154 -9.91 15.62 -10.14
CA THR A 154 -9.43 17.00 -10.38
C THR A 154 -9.44 17.79 -9.09
N TYR A 155 -8.27 18.26 -8.65
CA TYR A 155 -8.17 19.23 -7.56
C TYR A 155 -8.17 20.66 -8.13
N SER A 156 -9.14 21.47 -7.71
CA SER A 156 -9.15 22.92 -7.99
C SER A 156 -9.43 23.69 -6.71
N SER A 157 -8.53 24.60 -6.34
CA SER A 157 -8.72 25.55 -5.23
C SER A 157 -9.27 26.91 -5.66
N GLN A 158 -9.44 27.15 -6.96
CA GLN A 158 -9.83 28.45 -7.47
C GLN A 158 -11.34 28.52 -7.68
N PRO A 159 -12.03 29.52 -7.09
CA PRO A 159 -13.45 29.70 -7.34
C PRO A 159 -13.73 30.19 -8.76
N PRO A 160 -14.91 29.87 -9.32
CA PRO A 160 -15.24 30.25 -10.68
C PRO A 160 -15.43 31.76 -10.81
N ASN A 161 -15.16 32.30 -11.99
CA ASN A 161 -15.51 33.68 -12.32
C ASN A 161 -17.02 33.87 -12.33
N LEU A 162 -17.50 35.02 -11.86
CA LEU A 162 -18.90 35.40 -11.96
C LEU A 162 -19.00 36.89 -12.26
N ILE A 163 -19.61 37.24 -13.38
CA ILE A 163 -19.82 38.60 -13.84
C ILE A 163 -21.32 38.78 -14.07
N ILE A 164 -21.89 39.85 -13.52
CA ILE A 164 -23.25 40.30 -13.81
C ILE A 164 -23.10 41.48 -14.76
N SER A 165 -23.59 41.34 -15.99
CA SER A 165 -23.44 42.36 -17.03
C SER A 165 -24.62 43.33 -17.06
N ASP A 166 -25.81 42.85 -16.69
CA ASP A 166 -27.03 43.64 -16.62
C ASP A 166 -28.02 42.95 -15.67
N PRO A 167 -28.76 43.67 -14.83
CA PRO A 167 -28.64 45.11 -14.59
C PRO A 167 -27.41 45.46 -13.75
N GLN A 168 -27.11 46.76 -13.69
CA GLN A 168 -26.10 47.31 -12.78
C GLN A 168 -26.63 47.35 -11.35
N ASP A 169 -25.73 47.32 -10.37
CA ASP A 169 -26.11 47.42 -8.96
C ASP A 169 -26.75 48.79 -8.66
N ASN A 170 -27.82 48.76 -7.89
CA ASN A 170 -28.73 49.86 -7.58
C ASN A 170 -29.45 50.50 -8.79
N GLN A 171 -29.51 49.80 -9.93
CA GLN A 171 -30.28 50.27 -11.08
C GLN A 171 -31.77 50.39 -10.72
N GLN A 172 -32.40 51.46 -11.23
CA GLN A 172 -33.80 51.78 -10.98
C GLN A 172 -34.68 51.40 -12.17
N PHE A 173 -35.87 50.87 -11.87
CA PHE A 173 -36.87 50.46 -12.84
C PHE A 173 -38.22 51.08 -12.49
N PHE A 174 -38.97 51.50 -13.50
CA PHE A 174 -40.23 52.23 -13.32
C PHE A 174 -41.34 51.72 -14.22
N GLY A 175 -42.57 51.75 -13.70
CA GLY A 175 -43.76 51.43 -14.47
C GLY A 175 -43.98 49.93 -14.69
N SER A 176 -45.20 49.56 -15.06
CA SER A 176 -45.61 48.15 -15.23
C SER A 176 -44.80 47.37 -16.28
N LYS A 177 -44.26 48.05 -17.30
CA LYS A 177 -43.46 47.41 -18.37
C LYS A 177 -42.09 46.93 -17.90
N GLN A 178 -41.56 47.48 -16.80
CA GLN A 178 -40.25 47.10 -16.24
C GLN A 178 -40.37 46.27 -14.96
N LYS A 179 -41.57 45.79 -14.63
CA LYS A 179 -41.79 44.93 -13.46
C LYS A 179 -41.08 43.58 -13.56
N THR A 180 -40.78 43.11 -14.77
CA THR A 180 -40.00 41.90 -14.99
C THR A 180 -38.73 42.26 -15.75
N ILE A 181 -37.58 41.93 -15.17
CA ILE A 181 -36.26 42.18 -15.73
C ILE A 181 -35.55 40.87 -16.06
N ALA A 182 -34.53 40.95 -16.91
CA ALA A 182 -33.58 39.87 -17.14
C ALA A 182 -32.26 40.21 -16.44
N ILE A 183 -31.75 39.27 -15.65
CA ILE A 183 -30.42 39.33 -15.05
C ILE A 183 -29.50 38.52 -15.95
N ASN A 184 -28.59 39.21 -16.62
CA ASN A 184 -27.63 38.66 -17.56
C ASN A 184 -26.25 38.64 -16.92
N GLY A 185 -25.51 37.57 -17.20
CA GLY A 185 -24.16 37.43 -16.68
C GLY A 185 -23.38 36.35 -17.40
N LYS A 186 -22.15 36.16 -16.93
CA LYS A 186 -21.20 35.17 -17.46
C LYS A 186 -20.38 34.56 -16.33
N THR A 187 -20.11 33.26 -16.46
CA THR A 187 -19.21 32.49 -15.60
C THR A 187 -18.26 31.64 -16.45
N ASP A 188 -17.42 30.83 -15.81
CA ASP A 188 -16.61 29.83 -16.51
C ASP A 188 -17.50 28.69 -17.02
N PRO A 189 -17.16 28.03 -18.14
CA PRO A 189 -17.93 26.89 -18.64
C PRO A 189 -18.02 25.73 -17.63
N GLY A 190 -19.15 25.04 -17.59
CA GLY A 190 -19.36 23.87 -16.72
C GLY A 190 -19.56 24.19 -15.23
N VAL A 191 -19.86 25.44 -14.91
CA VAL A 191 -20.21 25.92 -13.57
C VAL A 191 -21.73 25.97 -13.41
N ASP A 192 -22.24 25.68 -12.21
CA ASP A 192 -23.64 25.88 -11.88
C ASP A 192 -23.88 27.29 -11.31
N VAL A 193 -24.91 27.99 -11.80
CA VAL A 193 -25.31 29.31 -11.26
C VAL A 193 -26.70 29.24 -10.65
N THR A 194 -26.86 29.84 -9.48
CA THR A 194 -28.16 30.03 -8.81
C THR A 194 -28.47 31.51 -8.61
N VAL A 195 -29.75 31.88 -8.67
CA VAL A 195 -30.27 33.21 -8.31
C VAL A 195 -31.33 33.02 -7.24
N ASN A 196 -31.10 33.49 -6.01
CA ASN A 196 -31.93 33.21 -4.84
C ASN A 196 -32.24 31.71 -4.70
N ASP A 197 -31.18 30.88 -4.73
CA ASP A 197 -31.21 29.42 -4.66
C ASP A 197 -31.92 28.70 -5.83
N ARG A 198 -32.33 29.42 -6.87
CA ARG A 198 -32.92 28.83 -8.08
C ARG A 198 -31.85 28.61 -9.15
N LEU A 199 -31.69 27.36 -9.59
CA LEU A 199 -30.75 27.00 -10.65
C LEU A 199 -31.09 27.73 -11.97
N VAL A 200 -30.07 28.35 -12.57
CA VAL A 200 -30.15 29.04 -13.85
C VAL A 200 -29.53 28.16 -14.92
N ARG A 201 -30.15 28.10 -16.10
CA ARG A 201 -29.57 27.42 -17.25
C ARG A 201 -28.51 28.29 -17.90
N LEU A 202 -27.31 27.75 -18.05
CA LEU A 202 -26.21 28.38 -18.77
C LEU A 202 -26.21 27.94 -20.23
N ASN A 203 -25.64 28.78 -21.07
CA ASN A 203 -25.17 28.41 -22.40
C ASN A 203 -23.78 27.77 -22.31
N ASP A 204 -23.34 27.08 -23.38
CA ASP A 204 -22.05 26.38 -23.42
C ASP A 204 -20.84 27.30 -23.17
N ASP A 205 -20.98 28.60 -23.46
CA ASP A 205 -19.95 29.62 -23.23
C ASP A 205 -19.96 30.23 -21.82
N GLY A 206 -20.80 29.71 -20.92
CA GLY A 206 -20.97 30.18 -19.55
C GLY A 206 -21.85 31.43 -19.40
N SER A 207 -22.45 31.95 -20.47
CA SER A 207 -23.42 33.04 -20.36
C SER A 207 -24.77 32.55 -19.83
N PHE A 208 -25.46 33.40 -19.06
CA PHE A 208 -26.78 33.09 -18.52
C PHE A 208 -27.72 34.30 -18.58
N SER A 209 -29.02 34.01 -18.59
CA SER A 209 -30.08 35.01 -18.46
C SER A 209 -31.19 34.47 -17.57
N PHE A 210 -31.56 35.23 -16.54
CA PHE A 210 -32.57 34.85 -15.56
C PHE A 210 -33.66 35.92 -15.44
N LYS A 211 -34.92 35.54 -15.67
CA LYS A 211 -36.05 36.47 -15.53
C LYS A 211 -36.48 36.57 -14.08
N PHE A 212 -36.58 37.80 -13.56
CA PHE A 212 -37.01 38.08 -12.21
C PHE A 212 -38.13 39.14 -12.19
N THR A 213 -39.13 38.93 -11.35
CA THR A 213 -40.25 39.85 -11.16
C THR A 213 -40.02 40.67 -9.91
N LEU A 214 -39.94 42.00 -10.08
CA LEU A 214 -39.65 42.96 -9.04
C LEU A 214 -40.89 43.23 -8.17
N SER A 215 -40.63 43.44 -6.89
CA SER A 215 -41.55 44.04 -5.92
C SER A 215 -41.24 45.52 -5.77
N ASP A 216 -42.22 46.35 -5.39
CA ASP A 216 -41.96 47.77 -5.14
C ASP A 216 -40.90 47.96 -4.04
N GLY A 217 -40.02 48.93 -4.24
CA GLY A 217 -38.87 49.20 -3.38
C GLY A 217 -37.63 48.41 -3.78
N ASN A 218 -36.81 48.08 -2.78
CA ASN A 218 -35.52 47.40 -2.97
C ASN A 218 -35.71 45.89 -3.16
N ASN A 219 -35.11 45.36 -4.22
CA ASN A 219 -35.03 43.94 -4.52
C ASN A 219 -33.57 43.53 -4.42
N SER A 220 -33.24 42.67 -3.44
CA SER A 220 -31.89 42.12 -3.28
C SER A 220 -31.87 40.67 -3.78
N LEU A 221 -30.93 40.36 -4.66
CA LEU A 221 -30.73 39.05 -5.23
C LEU A 221 -29.34 38.52 -4.87
N SER A 222 -29.26 37.28 -4.39
CA SER A 222 -28.01 36.53 -4.30
C SER A 222 -27.81 35.72 -5.59
N ILE A 223 -26.67 35.92 -6.25
CA ILE A 223 -26.24 35.16 -7.41
C ILE A 223 -24.98 34.39 -7.04
N LYS A 224 -25.05 33.06 -7.09
CA LYS A 224 -23.96 32.18 -6.67
C LYS A 224 -23.57 31.22 -7.79
N ALA A 225 -22.29 31.25 -8.16
CA ALA A 225 -21.64 30.32 -9.07
C ALA A 225 -20.89 29.24 -8.28
N THR A 226 -21.03 27.97 -8.66
CA THR A 226 -20.38 26.82 -8.00
C THR A 226 -19.77 25.90 -9.04
N ASP A 227 -18.46 25.65 -8.96
CA ASP A 227 -17.78 24.72 -9.87
C ASP A 227 -17.95 23.25 -9.45
N THR A 228 -17.45 22.33 -10.26
CA THR A 228 -17.52 20.88 -10.00
C THR A 228 -16.68 20.42 -8.81
N ALA A 229 -15.67 21.19 -8.40
CA ALA A 229 -14.85 20.95 -7.21
C ALA A 229 -15.53 21.45 -5.92
N GLY A 230 -16.63 22.21 -6.06
CA GLY A 230 -17.38 22.81 -4.96
C GLY A 230 -16.87 24.19 -4.53
N ASN A 231 -15.99 24.84 -5.31
CA ASN A 231 -15.64 26.23 -5.08
C ASN A 231 -16.78 27.16 -5.49
N THR A 232 -16.96 28.25 -4.75
CA THR A 232 -18.09 29.15 -4.95
C THR A 232 -17.68 30.61 -5.05
N THR A 233 -18.33 31.35 -5.95
CA THR A 233 -18.31 32.82 -5.99
C THR A 233 -19.74 33.32 -5.84
N GLU A 234 -19.98 34.23 -4.90
CA GLU A 234 -21.29 34.81 -4.65
C GLU A 234 -21.26 36.33 -4.82
N LYS A 235 -22.29 36.89 -5.45
CA LYS A 235 -22.49 38.33 -5.62
C LYS A 235 -23.92 38.68 -5.23
N THR A 236 -24.06 39.82 -4.57
CA THR A 236 -25.37 40.43 -4.34
C THR A 236 -25.62 41.50 -5.40
N LEU A 237 -26.82 41.49 -5.98
CA LEU A 237 -27.32 42.51 -6.88
C LEU A 237 -28.56 43.14 -6.23
N THR A 238 -28.53 44.45 -6.03
CA THR A 238 -29.70 45.20 -5.56
C THR A 238 -30.25 46.03 -6.71
N VAL A 239 -31.57 46.01 -6.91
CA VAL A 239 -32.25 46.88 -7.86
C VAL A 239 -33.49 47.49 -7.21
N VAL A 240 -33.90 48.67 -7.66
CA VAL A 240 -35.04 49.39 -7.09
C VAL A 240 -36.16 49.46 -8.12
N TYR A 241 -37.38 49.15 -7.70
CA TYR A 241 -38.56 49.25 -8.55
C TYR A 241 -39.59 50.19 -7.95
N SER A 242 -40.22 51.00 -8.81
CA SER A 242 -41.39 51.81 -8.46
C SER A 242 -42.45 51.67 -9.54
N SER A 243 -43.64 51.19 -9.15
CA SER A 243 -44.82 51.04 -10.02
C SER A 243 -45.22 52.31 -10.76
#